data_AF-A0A522AIN9-F1
#
_entry.id   AF-A0A522AIN9-F1
#
_cell.length_a   1.000
_cell.length_b   1.000
_cell.length_c   1.000
_cell.angle_alpha   90.00
_cell.angle_beta   90.00
_cell.angle_gamma   90.00
#
_symmetry.space_group_name_H-M   'P 1'
#
loop_
_entity.id
_entity.type
_entity.pdbx_description
1 polymer ?
#
loop_
_entity_poly.entity_id
_entity_poly.type
_entity_poly.pdbx_seq_one_letter_code
_entity_poly.pdbx_strand_id
1 'polypeptide(L)'
;MFRKKRMTLCKGNGVQQCTAGKNGRPKEAYFALKGQPPCRCAEHKTPEMVDVRSRRCVGTDGNTCSKQPKWNMPDQTVGKWCKTCAPPGAVDVKNRRCAGKDGKKCSTQPFWNMPDQTVGKWCKPCAPPGAVDVTGKRCIADGCNVHVSTNKYDKLCLMHFIHAHPERALVSVQKNYHTKELNVFAFLKQSFGDRCTIQFNQTPPGSCSRRKVDAVIDVGYCVLAIEIDELQHATYGVECETKRLHELWSAYGGRHLYVIRFNPDQYKNANGKSVPSCWAYNKDGFVKVKKKSEAEWLERLEALRREVSYVLENEAAVTASGADRPYTVRTLFYDELLL
;
A
#
# COMPACT_ATOMS: atom_id res chain seq x y z
N MET A 1 31.33 -10.21 41.45
CA MET A 1 31.01 -8.87 41.98
C MET A 1 30.13 -8.09 40.99
N PHE A 2 28.82 -8.01 41.22
CA PHE A 2 27.95 -7.14 40.42
C PHE A 2 28.12 -5.68 40.88
N ARG A 3 28.71 -4.83 40.04
CA ARG A 3 28.74 -3.37 40.27
C ARG A 3 27.29 -2.85 40.26
N LYS A 4 26.69 -2.62 41.43
CA LYS A 4 25.45 -1.84 41.55
C LYS A 4 25.73 -0.45 40.98
N LYS A 5 25.20 -0.13 39.79
CA LYS A 5 25.18 1.25 39.27
C LYS A 5 24.43 2.11 40.29
N ARG A 6 25.10 3.08 40.92
CA ARG A 6 24.43 4.15 41.69
C ARG A 6 23.49 4.88 40.73
N MET A 7 22.18 4.74 40.94
CA MET A 7 21.16 5.45 40.15
C MET A 7 20.94 6.83 40.74
N THR A 8 21.00 7.88 39.91
CA THR A 8 20.65 9.24 40.31
C THR A 8 19.12 9.37 40.31
N LEU A 9 18.53 9.44 41.50
CA LEU A 9 17.09 9.58 41.70
C LEU A 9 16.75 11.05 41.92
N CYS A 10 15.61 11.49 41.36
CA CYS A 10 15.05 12.80 41.69
C CYS A 10 14.63 12.80 43.17
N LYS A 11 15.39 13.47 44.05
CA LYS A 11 14.99 13.69 45.45
C LYS A 11 14.35 15.06 45.55
N GLY A 12 13.09 15.09 45.98
CA GLY A 12 12.35 16.35 46.12
C GLY A 12 12.92 17.21 47.26
N ASN A 13 13.00 18.52 47.02
CA ASN A 13 12.33 19.50 47.89
C ASN A 13 12.34 20.92 47.31
N GLY A 14 11.14 21.53 47.32
CA GLY A 14 10.86 22.96 47.18
C GLY A 14 10.83 23.47 45.73
N VAL A 15 9.83 23.22 44.89
CA VAL A 15 8.38 23.35 45.11
C VAL A 15 7.68 22.40 44.13
N GLN A 16 6.73 21.61 44.65
CA GLN A 16 5.89 20.58 44.02
C GLN A 16 6.57 19.22 43.67
N GLN A 17 6.34 18.30 44.61
CA GLN A 17 6.50 16.84 44.70
C GLN A 17 6.85 16.03 43.44
N CYS A 18 7.90 15.18 43.54
CA CYS A 18 8.02 13.96 42.74
C CYS A 18 7.57 12.76 43.59
N THR A 19 6.26 12.47 43.61
CA THR A 19 5.67 11.33 44.34
C THR A 19 4.80 10.42 43.46
N ALA A 20 4.91 10.46 42.12
CA ALA A 20 4.10 9.57 41.27
C ALA A 20 4.80 9.09 39.99
N GLY A 21 5.71 8.12 40.13
CA GLY A 21 5.65 7.01 39.17
C GLY A 21 4.39 6.18 39.46
N LYS A 22 3.77 5.55 38.45
CA LYS A 22 2.70 4.57 38.70
C LYS A 22 3.19 3.64 39.83
N ASN A 23 2.49 3.64 40.97
CA ASN A 23 2.78 2.84 42.17
C ASN A 23 3.92 3.35 43.10
N GLY A 24 4.20 4.65 43.18
CA GLY A 24 5.05 5.22 44.24
C GLY A 24 6.56 4.96 44.13
N ARG A 25 7.05 4.53 42.96
CA ARG A 25 8.49 4.32 42.71
C ARG A 25 9.19 5.64 42.31
N PRO A 26 10.43 5.90 42.80
CA PRO A 26 11.18 7.10 42.42
C PRO A 26 11.54 7.08 40.93
N LYS A 27 11.30 8.20 40.22
CA LYS A 27 11.66 8.35 38.79
C LYS A 27 13.14 8.71 38.65
N GLU A 28 13.80 8.09 37.67
CA GLU A 28 15.18 8.40 37.29
C GLU A 28 15.30 9.82 36.70
N ALA A 29 16.37 10.54 37.07
CA ALA A 29 16.69 11.84 36.48
C ALA A 29 17.45 11.66 35.16
N TYR A 30 17.08 12.46 34.15
CA TYR A 30 17.70 12.49 32.82
C TYR A 30 18.02 13.91 32.35
N PHE A 31 17.33 14.92 32.88
CA PHE A 31 17.36 16.30 32.40
C PHE A 31 18.09 17.23 33.37
N ALA A 32 18.86 18.17 32.82
CA ALA A 32 19.50 19.26 33.55
C ALA A 32 19.90 20.37 32.55
N LEU A 33 20.41 21.49 33.07
CA LEU A 33 21.08 22.49 32.23
C LEU A 33 22.36 21.89 31.62
N LYS A 34 22.77 22.39 30.45
CA LYS A 34 23.92 21.87 29.71
C LYS A 34 25.18 21.89 30.59
N GLY A 35 25.84 20.73 30.75
CA GLY A 35 27.04 20.56 31.57
C GLY A 35 26.77 20.19 33.03
N GLN A 36 25.52 20.20 33.49
CA GLN A 36 25.15 19.83 34.86
C GLN A 36 24.74 18.34 34.98
N PRO A 37 24.91 17.72 36.15
CA PRO A 37 24.41 16.36 36.40
C PRO A 37 22.88 16.30 36.32
N PRO A 38 22.29 15.17 35.90
CA PRO A 38 20.84 15.03 35.74
C PRO A 38 20.12 15.23 37.07
N CYS A 39 19.16 16.16 37.10
CA CYS A 39 18.43 16.54 38.32
C CYS A 39 16.91 16.44 38.18
N ARG A 40 16.37 16.42 36.96
CA ARG A 40 14.92 16.34 36.69
C ARG A 40 14.54 15.14 35.81
N CYS A 41 13.32 14.66 35.99
CA CYS A 41 12.69 13.70 35.07
C CYS A 41 12.00 14.45 33.90
N ALA A 42 11.50 13.72 32.90
CA ALA A 42 10.88 14.30 31.71
C ALA A 42 9.67 15.20 32.00
N GLU A 43 8.93 14.91 33.07
CA GLU A 43 7.71 15.63 33.48
C GLU A 43 8.02 16.94 34.22
N HIS A 44 9.18 17.02 34.89
CA HIS A 44 9.56 18.16 35.73
C HIS A 44 10.77 18.94 35.19
N LYS A 45 11.10 18.75 33.91
CA LYS A 45 12.13 19.55 33.24
C LYS A 45 11.59 20.93 32.90
N THR A 46 12.42 21.96 32.98
CA THR A 46 12.08 23.27 32.39
C THR A 46 12.38 23.24 30.87
N PRO A 47 11.85 24.18 30.07
CA PRO A 47 12.15 24.27 28.64
C PRO A 47 13.65 24.37 28.32
N GLU A 48 14.43 24.99 29.21
CA GLU A 48 15.89 25.18 29.08
C GLU A 48 16.70 23.92 29.39
N MET A 49 16.12 22.94 30.10
CA MET A 49 16.81 21.71 30.46
C MET A 49 16.84 20.71 29.29
N VAL A 50 18.01 20.11 29.09
CA VAL A 50 18.26 19.12 28.04
C VAL A 50 18.50 17.74 28.65
N ASP A 51 18.25 16.68 27.88
CA ASP A 51 18.66 15.33 28.28
C ASP A 51 20.20 15.26 28.28
N VAL A 52 20.79 15.08 29.46
CA VAL A 52 22.23 15.01 29.71
C VAL A 52 22.73 13.57 29.89
N ARG A 53 21.82 12.59 29.92
CA ARG A 53 22.15 11.19 30.19
C ARG A 53 22.10 10.32 28.95
N SER A 54 21.16 10.59 28.04
CA SER A 54 21.07 9.89 26.76
C SER A 54 22.22 10.29 25.85
N ARG A 55 22.89 9.29 25.27
CA ARG A 55 23.90 9.52 24.23
C ARG A 55 23.22 10.15 23.01
N ARG A 56 23.86 11.18 22.47
CA ARG A 56 23.42 11.87 21.25
C ARG A 56 24.37 11.58 20.10
N CYS A 57 23.82 11.61 18.89
CA CYS A 57 24.59 11.53 17.67
C CYS A 57 25.59 12.69 17.61
N VAL A 58 26.83 12.39 17.21
CA VAL A 58 27.89 13.40 17.09
C VAL A 58 27.61 14.42 15.97
N GLY A 59 26.70 14.08 15.04
CA GLY A 59 26.32 14.93 13.92
C GLY A 59 27.33 14.85 12.77
N THR A 60 27.22 15.80 11.84
CA THR A 60 28.16 16.05 10.75
C THR A 60 28.74 17.44 10.95
N ASP A 61 30.05 17.60 10.77
CA ASP A 61 30.78 18.87 10.69
C ASP A 61 30.20 20.02 11.54
N GLY A 62 30.33 19.90 12.87
CA GLY A 62 29.97 20.96 13.82
C GLY A 62 28.48 21.08 14.17
N ASN A 63 27.57 20.34 13.52
CA ASN A 63 26.15 20.41 13.84
C ASN A 63 25.73 19.44 14.94
N THR A 64 25.07 19.94 16.00
CA THR A 64 24.57 19.10 17.09
C THR A 64 23.31 18.34 16.70
N CYS A 65 23.38 17.01 16.68
CA CYS A 65 22.24 16.14 16.34
C CYS A 65 21.54 15.60 17.59
N SER A 66 20.22 15.83 17.69
CA SER A 66 19.41 15.37 18.83
C SER A 66 18.97 13.90 18.75
N LYS A 67 19.28 13.20 17.65
CA LYS A 67 18.90 11.79 17.46
C LYS A 67 19.81 10.86 18.27
N GLN A 68 19.24 9.75 18.77
CA GLN A 68 20.04 8.71 19.40
C GLN A 68 20.95 8.01 18.38
N PRO A 69 22.23 7.76 18.72
CA PRO A 69 23.15 7.13 17.80
C PRO A 69 22.97 5.60 17.80
N LYS A 70 22.79 5.04 16.59
CA LYS A 70 22.70 3.59 16.35
C LYS A 70 23.77 3.09 15.38
N TRP A 71 24.45 3.99 14.68
CA TRP A 71 25.40 3.70 13.62
C TRP A 71 26.83 3.96 14.09
N ASN A 72 27.77 3.13 13.67
CA ASN A 72 29.21 3.33 13.85
C ASN A 72 29.98 2.59 12.76
N MET A 73 31.30 2.74 12.69
CA MET A 73 32.15 1.95 11.80
C MET A 73 32.06 0.45 12.13
N PRO A 74 32.39 -0.43 11.18
CA PRO A 74 32.52 -1.87 11.43
C PRO A 74 33.37 -2.14 12.69
N ASP A 75 33.07 -3.24 13.38
CA ASP A 75 33.74 -3.72 14.61
C ASP A 75 33.52 -2.88 15.88
N GLN A 76 32.90 -1.71 15.77
CA GLN A 76 32.46 -0.92 16.92
C GLN A 76 31.09 -1.41 17.44
N THR A 77 30.89 -1.43 18.76
CA THR A 77 29.63 -1.91 19.40
C THR A 77 28.77 -0.78 19.97
N VAL A 78 29.33 0.43 20.00
CA VAL A 78 28.70 1.64 20.55
C VAL A 78 28.33 2.55 19.40
N GLY A 79 27.05 2.91 19.26
CA GLY A 79 26.61 3.87 18.25
C GLY A 79 27.24 5.24 18.48
N LYS A 80 27.75 5.87 17.42
CA LYS A 80 28.31 7.22 17.39
C LYS A 80 27.43 8.18 16.58
N TRP A 81 26.82 7.69 15.49
CA TRP A 81 25.98 8.48 14.60
C TRP A 81 24.54 7.95 14.53
N CYS A 82 23.61 8.81 14.10
CA CYS A 82 22.31 8.37 13.60
C CYS A 82 22.43 8.00 12.11
N LYS A 83 21.42 7.34 11.54
CA LYS A 83 21.44 6.88 10.14
C LYS A 83 21.79 7.99 9.14
N THR A 84 21.29 9.21 9.36
CA THR A 84 21.48 10.35 8.44
C THR A 84 22.82 11.07 8.62
N CYS A 85 23.46 10.92 9.77
CA CYS A 85 24.77 11.51 10.04
C CYS A 85 25.91 10.48 9.95
N ALA A 86 25.58 9.25 9.54
CA ALA A 86 26.54 8.17 9.45
C ALA A 86 27.41 8.37 8.19
N PRO A 87 28.75 8.39 8.31
CA PRO A 87 29.62 8.52 7.15
C PRO A 87 29.52 7.27 6.25
N PRO A 88 29.94 7.36 4.97
CA PRO A 88 30.03 6.19 4.10
C PRO A 88 30.81 5.05 4.77
N GLY A 89 30.29 3.82 4.66
CA GLY A 89 30.88 2.64 5.29
C GLY A 89 30.47 2.40 6.76
N ALA A 90 29.82 3.36 7.42
CA ALA A 90 29.22 3.12 8.73
C ALA A 90 28.04 2.15 8.65
N VAL A 91 27.82 1.39 9.72
CA VAL A 91 26.81 0.34 9.85
C VAL A 91 25.99 0.52 11.11
N ASP A 92 24.76 0.01 11.13
CA ASP A 92 23.97 -0.09 12.35
C ASP A 92 24.62 -1.13 13.29
N VAL A 93 25.02 -0.68 14.49
CA VAL A 93 25.69 -1.49 15.51
C VAL A 93 24.78 -1.83 16.68
N LYS A 94 23.51 -1.38 16.64
CA LYS A 94 22.50 -1.63 17.69
C LYS A 94 21.45 -2.62 17.25
N ASN A 95 20.99 -2.52 16.02
CA ASN A 95 19.99 -3.42 15.48
C ASN A 95 20.67 -4.69 14.93
N ARG A 96 19.96 -5.81 14.99
CA ARG A 96 20.43 -7.08 14.41
C ARG A 96 20.53 -6.92 12.89
N ARG A 97 21.57 -7.53 12.32
CA ARG A 97 21.83 -7.55 10.88
C ARG A 97 21.66 -8.96 10.34
N CYS A 98 21.28 -9.04 9.07
CA CYS A 98 21.24 -10.27 8.33
C CYS A 98 22.60 -10.97 8.38
N ALA A 99 22.60 -12.29 8.59
CA ALA A 99 23.80 -13.12 8.56
C ALA A 99 24.49 -13.14 7.18
N GLY A 100 23.81 -12.67 6.13
CA GLY A 100 24.31 -12.68 4.77
C GLY A 100 24.13 -14.03 4.08
N LYS A 101 24.68 -14.14 2.88
CA LYS A 101 24.69 -15.36 2.06
C LYS A 101 26.06 -15.48 1.39
N ASP A 102 26.56 -16.69 1.19
CA ASP A 102 27.80 -16.98 0.46
C ASP A 102 29.02 -16.22 1.03
N GLY A 103 29.08 -16.11 2.37
CA GLY A 103 30.15 -15.39 3.09
C GLY A 103 30.09 -13.86 3.00
N LYS A 104 29.13 -13.28 2.25
CA LYS A 104 28.99 -11.83 2.10
C LYS A 104 28.13 -11.24 3.22
N LYS A 105 28.69 -10.28 3.96
CA LYS A 105 27.97 -9.54 5.02
C LYS A 105 26.82 -8.73 4.42
N CYS A 106 25.67 -8.71 5.10
CA CYS A 106 24.48 -7.96 4.69
C CYS A 106 24.11 -6.93 5.77
N SER A 107 23.81 -5.69 5.35
CA SER A 107 23.45 -4.58 6.24
C SER A 107 21.94 -4.45 6.48
N THR A 108 21.12 -5.28 5.82
CA THR A 108 19.66 -5.28 5.97
C THR A 108 19.23 -5.92 7.28
N GLN A 109 18.10 -5.46 7.83
CA GLN A 109 17.49 -6.06 9.01
C GLN A 109 16.95 -7.47 8.68
N PRO A 110 17.17 -8.47 9.54
CA PRO A 110 16.69 -9.81 9.31
C PRO A 110 15.24 -9.98 9.77
N PHE A 111 14.41 -10.53 8.90
CA PHE A 111 13.02 -10.89 9.20
C PHE A 111 12.77 -12.41 9.01
N TRP A 112 13.68 -13.11 8.33
CA TRP A 112 13.53 -14.50 7.89
C TRP A 112 14.36 -15.46 8.73
N ASN A 113 13.84 -16.64 9.02
CA ASN A 113 14.55 -17.75 9.65
C ASN A 113 13.88 -19.10 9.33
N MET A 114 14.41 -20.21 9.82
CA MET A 114 13.80 -21.54 9.64
C MET A 114 12.45 -21.64 10.40
N PRO A 115 11.53 -22.54 9.95
CA PRO A 115 10.20 -22.67 10.52
C PRO A 115 10.24 -23.34 11.90
N ASP A 116 10.13 -22.53 12.97
CA ASP A 116 10.24 -22.90 14.41
C ASP A 116 10.98 -21.79 15.20
N GLN A 117 11.86 -21.06 14.50
CA GLN A 117 12.59 -19.95 15.08
C GLN A 117 11.71 -18.70 15.18
N THR A 118 11.85 -17.93 16.25
CA THR A 118 11.04 -16.70 16.50
C THR A 118 11.80 -15.40 16.21
N VAL A 119 13.08 -15.53 15.86
CA VAL A 119 14.00 -14.40 15.67
C VAL A 119 14.54 -14.43 14.26
N GLY A 120 14.39 -13.34 13.50
CA GLY A 120 14.98 -13.21 12.17
C GLY A 120 16.51 -13.35 12.19
N LYS A 121 17.04 -14.18 11.29
CA LYS A 121 18.48 -14.38 11.04
C LYS A 121 18.93 -13.84 9.69
N TRP A 122 18.06 -13.90 8.67
CA TRP A 122 18.33 -13.44 7.31
C TRP A 122 17.32 -12.38 6.85
N CYS A 123 17.69 -11.57 5.87
CA CYS A 123 16.75 -10.83 5.04
C CYS A 123 16.23 -11.73 3.92
N LYS A 124 15.11 -11.37 3.28
CA LYS A 124 14.49 -12.18 2.23
C LYS A 124 15.47 -12.63 1.11
N PRO A 125 16.33 -11.76 0.55
CA PRO A 125 17.29 -12.18 -0.48
C PRO A 125 18.41 -13.12 0.00
N CYS A 126 18.74 -13.08 1.29
CA CYS A 126 19.77 -13.94 1.88
C CYS A 126 19.20 -15.19 2.55
N ALA A 127 17.88 -15.37 2.54
CA ALA A 127 17.22 -16.48 3.19
C ALA A 127 17.50 -17.78 2.41
N PRO A 128 17.91 -18.87 3.09
CA PRO A 128 18.07 -20.17 2.43
C PRO A 128 16.71 -20.77 2.03
N PRO A 129 16.67 -21.73 1.10
CA PRO A 129 15.44 -22.46 0.78
C PRO A 129 14.78 -23.04 2.04
N GLY A 130 13.46 -22.90 2.15
CA GLY A 130 12.69 -23.34 3.32
C GLY A 130 12.61 -22.35 4.49
N ALA A 131 13.40 -21.26 4.46
CA ALA A 131 13.23 -20.19 5.44
C ALA A 131 11.90 -19.42 5.21
N VAL A 132 11.33 -18.91 6.29
CA VAL A 132 10.07 -18.16 6.32
C VAL A 132 10.25 -16.84 7.06
N ASP A 133 9.37 -15.88 6.84
CA ASP A 133 9.30 -14.68 7.70
C ASP A 133 8.76 -15.07 9.08
N VAL A 134 9.61 -14.91 10.10
CA VAL A 134 9.34 -15.29 11.50
C VAL A 134 9.06 -14.09 12.42
N THR A 135 9.13 -12.87 11.87
CA THR A 135 9.00 -11.63 12.62
C THR A 135 7.81 -10.79 12.16
N GLY A 136 7.43 -10.92 10.89
CA GLY A 136 6.22 -10.33 10.34
C GLY A 136 5.01 -10.86 11.09
N LYS A 137 4.15 -9.94 11.55
CA LYS A 137 2.92 -10.31 12.23
C LYS A 137 2.04 -11.12 11.28
N ARG A 138 1.53 -12.24 11.78
CA ARG A 138 0.60 -13.14 11.07
C ARG A 138 -0.78 -13.06 11.71
N CYS A 139 -1.77 -13.46 10.93
CA CYS A 139 -3.14 -13.62 11.41
C CYS A 139 -3.14 -14.50 12.66
N ILE A 140 -3.84 -14.07 13.71
CA ILE A 140 -3.95 -14.83 14.96
C ILE A 140 -4.87 -16.06 14.84
N ALA A 141 -5.72 -16.12 13.79
CA ALA A 141 -6.56 -17.28 13.54
C ALA A 141 -5.73 -18.53 13.30
N ASP A 142 -6.16 -19.63 13.93
CA ASP A 142 -5.43 -20.90 13.90
C ASP A 142 -5.25 -21.41 12.46
N GLY A 143 -4.06 -21.94 12.16
CA GLY A 143 -3.67 -22.38 10.82
C GLY A 143 -3.54 -21.28 9.74
N CYS A 144 -3.78 -20.00 10.06
CA CYS A 144 -3.74 -18.93 9.05
C CYS A 144 -2.35 -18.30 8.89
N ASN A 145 -1.76 -18.45 7.71
CA ASN A 145 -0.43 -17.92 7.39
C ASN A 145 -0.42 -16.53 6.72
N VAL A 146 -1.55 -15.83 6.70
CA VAL A 146 -1.66 -14.51 6.06
C VAL A 146 -0.97 -13.44 6.92
N HIS A 147 -0.10 -12.65 6.30
CA HIS A 147 0.54 -11.51 6.95
C HIS A 147 -0.45 -10.37 7.23
N VAL A 148 -0.30 -9.74 8.39
CA VAL A 148 -1.10 -8.59 8.82
C VAL A 148 -0.19 -7.44 9.19
N SER A 149 -0.21 -6.39 8.37
CA SER A 149 0.68 -5.23 8.51
C SER A 149 0.25 -4.25 9.62
N THR A 150 -1.03 -4.27 9.99
CA THR A 150 -1.62 -3.31 10.92
C THR A 150 -2.49 -3.99 11.97
N ASN A 151 -2.76 -3.30 13.06
CA ASN A 151 -3.75 -3.73 14.05
C ASN A 151 -5.19 -3.33 13.65
N LYS A 152 -5.43 -2.87 12.40
CA LYS A 152 -6.75 -2.40 11.93
C LYS A 152 -7.84 -3.46 12.10
N TYR A 153 -7.46 -4.73 11.93
CA TYR A 153 -8.34 -5.89 11.98
C TYR A 153 -8.07 -6.77 13.20
N ASP A 154 -7.69 -6.16 14.34
CA ASP A 154 -7.45 -6.87 15.60
C ASP A 154 -6.45 -8.04 15.49
N LYS A 155 -5.44 -7.89 14.62
CA LYS A 155 -4.42 -8.90 14.29
C LYS A 155 -4.96 -10.13 13.54
N LEU A 156 -6.18 -10.09 13.04
CA LEU A 156 -6.74 -11.06 12.08
C LEU A 156 -6.48 -10.59 10.65
N CYS A 157 -6.39 -11.54 9.71
CA CYS A 157 -6.46 -11.20 8.29
C CYS A 157 -7.87 -10.74 7.92
N LEU A 158 -8.03 -10.12 6.75
CA LEU A 158 -9.31 -9.59 6.31
C LEU A 158 -10.44 -10.63 6.39
N MET A 159 -10.20 -11.84 5.87
CA MET A 159 -11.20 -12.91 5.87
C MET A 159 -11.58 -13.37 7.27
N HIS A 160 -10.61 -13.60 8.16
CA HIS A 160 -10.91 -14.00 9.53
C HIS A 160 -11.55 -12.88 10.33
N PHE A 161 -11.22 -11.63 10.05
CA PHE A 161 -11.88 -10.47 10.65
C PHE A 161 -13.35 -10.36 10.23
N ILE A 162 -13.67 -10.61 8.95
CA ILE A 162 -15.06 -10.64 8.47
C ILE A 162 -15.87 -11.73 9.18
N HIS A 163 -15.32 -12.94 9.29
CA HIS A 163 -16.02 -14.05 9.93
C HIS A 163 -16.17 -13.85 11.44
N ALA A 164 -15.15 -13.31 12.11
CA ALA A 164 -15.18 -13.10 13.56
C ALA A 164 -15.99 -11.87 13.98
N HIS A 165 -16.07 -10.85 13.13
CA HIS A 165 -16.70 -9.55 13.41
C HIS A 165 -17.54 -9.07 12.22
N PRO A 166 -18.58 -9.81 11.79
CA PRO A 166 -19.36 -9.47 10.61
C PRO A 166 -19.95 -8.05 10.68
N GLU A 167 -20.46 -7.63 11.83
CA GLU A 167 -21.04 -6.30 12.06
C GLU A 167 -20.03 -5.15 11.90
N ARG A 168 -18.78 -5.36 12.33
CA ARG A 168 -17.69 -4.38 12.17
C ARG A 168 -17.06 -4.45 10.79
N ALA A 169 -17.09 -5.62 10.16
CA ALA A 169 -16.59 -5.83 8.82
C ALA A 169 -17.47 -5.15 7.76
N LEU A 170 -18.80 -5.15 7.93
CA LEU A 170 -19.72 -4.33 7.13
C LEU A 170 -19.32 -2.83 7.14
N VAL A 171 -18.81 -2.33 8.27
CA VAL A 171 -18.38 -0.92 8.40
C VAL A 171 -16.96 -0.67 7.90
N SER A 172 -16.05 -1.66 7.91
CA SER A 172 -14.62 -1.45 7.68
C SER A 172 -14.05 -2.07 6.40
N VAL A 173 -14.75 -3.05 5.81
CA VAL A 173 -14.36 -3.83 4.64
C VAL A 173 -15.24 -3.53 3.42
N GLN A 174 -16.52 -3.22 3.62
CA GLN A 174 -17.45 -2.88 2.54
C GLN A 174 -17.51 -1.39 2.18
N LYS A 175 -16.78 -0.52 2.88
CA LYS A 175 -16.68 0.88 2.46
C LYS A 175 -15.88 0.94 1.16
N ASN A 176 -16.60 0.82 0.04
CA ASN A 176 -16.20 1.10 -1.33
C ASN A 176 -15.64 -0.06 -2.17
N TYR A 177 -15.88 -1.32 -1.81
CA TYR A 177 -15.45 -2.46 -2.63
C TYR A 177 -16.09 -2.40 -4.03
N HIS A 178 -15.27 -2.18 -5.07
CA HIS A 178 -15.67 -2.10 -6.48
C HIS A 178 -16.88 -1.20 -6.73
N THR A 179 -17.09 -0.14 -5.94
CA THR A 179 -18.35 0.62 -5.98
C THR A 179 -18.57 1.35 -7.30
N LYS A 180 -17.51 1.86 -7.93
CA LYS A 180 -17.63 2.49 -9.25
C LYS A 180 -17.80 1.44 -10.34
N GLU A 181 -17.01 0.36 -10.29
CA GLU A 181 -17.15 -0.77 -11.22
C GLU A 181 -18.55 -1.39 -11.19
N LEU A 182 -19.09 -1.66 -10.00
CA LEU A 182 -20.44 -2.19 -9.82
C LEU A 182 -21.52 -1.20 -10.30
N ASN A 183 -21.29 0.11 -10.15
CA ASN A 183 -22.22 1.12 -10.66
C ASN A 183 -22.28 1.10 -12.19
N VAL A 184 -21.12 1.05 -12.85
CA VAL A 184 -21.04 0.93 -14.32
C VAL A 184 -21.61 -0.42 -14.78
N PHE A 185 -21.30 -1.51 -14.08
CA PHE A 185 -21.84 -2.83 -14.41
C PHE A 185 -23.38 -2.87 -14.26
N ALA A 186 -23.93 -2.27 -13.21
CA ALA A 186 -25.38 -2.15 -13.05
C ALA A 186 -26.01 -1.36 -14.20
N PHE A 187 -25.37 -0.26 -14.64
CA PHE A 187 -25.81 0.51 -15.80
C PHE A 187 -25.77 -0.30 -17.10
N LEU A 188 -24.69 -1.04 -17.36
CA LEU A 188 -24.57 -1.90 -18.54
C LEU A 188 -25.64 -3.00 -18.54
N LYS A 189 -25.86 -3.64 -17.39
CA LYS A 189 -26.89 -4.68 -17.23
C LYS A 189 -28.30 -4.12 -17.44
N GLN A 190 -28.58 -2.92 -16.93
CA GLN A 190 -29.86 -2.24 -17.15
C GLN A 190 -30.05 -1.84 -18.62
N SER A 191 -28.99 -1.42 -19.30
CA SER A 191 -29.07 -0.89 -20.67
C SER A 191 -29.09 -2.00 -21.73
N PHE A 192 -28.42 -3.13 -21.49
CA PHE A 192 -28.17 -4.15 -22.49
C PHE A 192 -28.44 -5.59 -22.04
N GLY A 193 -28.82 -5.82 -20.78
CA GLY A 193 -29.03 -7.17 -20.25
C GLY A 193 -30.09 -7.99 -20.99
N ASP A 194 -31.05 -7.32 -21.62
CA ASP A 194 -32.07 -7.97 -22.47
C ASP A 194 -31.53 -8.37 -23.85
N ARG A 195 -30.46 -7.72 -24.31
CA ARG A 195 -29.86 -7.92 -25.65
C ARG A 195 -28.62 -8.82 -25.63
N CYS A 196 -27.86 -8.83 -24.53
CA CYS A 196 -26.62 -9.59 -24.44
C CYS A 196 -26.31 -10.05 -23.01
N THR A 197 -25.53 -11.13 -22.91
CA THR A 197 -24.99 -11.59 -21.63
C THR A 197 -23.73 -10.82 -21.29
N ILE A 198 -23.74 -10.10 -20.17
CA ILE A 198 -22.60 -9.34 -19.67
C ILE A 198 -22.01 -10.08 -18.47
N GLN A 199 -20.74 -10.48 -18.58
CA GLN A 199 -20.04 -11.19 -17.52
C GLN A 199 -19.11 -10.22 -16.77
N PHE A 200 -19.25 -10.15 -15.44
CA PHE A 200 -18.44 -9.29 -14.58
C PHE A 200 -17.22 -10.03 -14.01
N ASN A 201 -16.10 -9.32 -13.91
CA ASN A 201 -14.86 -9.73 -13.24
C ASN A 201 -14.37 -11.13 -13.66
N GLN A 202 -14.33 -11.35 -14.97
CA GLN A 202 -14.01 -12.65 -15.57
C GLN A 202 -12.53 -12.90 -15.64
N THR A 203 -12.12 -14.14 -15.33
CA THR A 203 -10.77 -14.62 -15.64
C THR A 203 -10.79 -15.16 -17.06
N PRO A 204 -9.93 -14.68 -17.98
CA PRO A 204 -9.91 -15.17 -19.35
C PRO A 204 -9.66 -16.68 -19.40
N PRO A 205 -10.36 -17.42 -20.29
CA PRO A 205 -10.19 -18.88 -20.42
C PRO A 205 -8.73 -19.27 -20.70
N GLY A 206 -8.20 -20.25 -19.98
CA GLY A 206 -6.82 -20.74 -20.21
C GLY A 206 -5.71 -19.78 -19.77
N SER A 207 -6.04 -18.65 -19.12
CA SER A 207 -5.04 -17.69 -18.64
C SER A 207 -4.14 -18.30 -17.55
N CYS A 208 -2.83 -18.30 -17.80
CA CYS A 208 -1.82 -18.58 -16.77
C CYS A 208 -1.75 -17.46 -15.71
N SER A 209 -2.25 -16.26 -16.04
CA SER A 209 -2.30 -15.12 -15.13
C SER A 209 -3.67 -15.07 -14.42
N ARG A 210 -3.70 -14.82 -13.10
CA ARG A 210 -4.96 -14.59 -12.36
C ARG A 210 -5.59 -13.21 -12.63
N ARG A 211 -5.21 -12.55 -13.74
CA ARG A 211 -5.66 -11.19 -14.09
C ARG A 211 -7.04 -11.26 -14.71
N LYS A 212 -7.93 -10.38 -14.25
CA LYS A 212 -9.35 -10.39 -14.61
C LYS A 212 -9.68 -9.18 -15.50
N VAL A 213 -10.70 -9.34 -16.33
CA VAL A 213 -11.33 -8.26 -17.11
C VAL A 213 -12.61 -7.86 -16.39
N ASP A 214 -12.85 -6.54 -16.25
CA ASP A 214 -13.92 -6.03 -15.40
C ASP A 214 -15.31 -6.35 -15.96
N ALA A 215 -15.54 -6.17 -17.26
CA ALA A 215 -16.73 -6.69 -17.93
C ALA A 215 -16.43 -7.22 -19.33
N VAL A 216 -17.10 -8.31 -19.72
CA VAL A 216 -16.96 -8.96 -21.02
C VAL A 216 -18.34 -9.21 -21.61
N ILE A 217 -18.48 -8.92 -22.91
CA ILE A 217 -19.68 -9.19 -23.71
C ILE A 217 -19.23 -10.00 -24.94
N ASP A 218 -19.79 -11.20 -25.09
CA ASP A 218 -19.58 -12.02 -26.28
C ASP A 218 -20.55 -11.55 -27.39
N VAL A 219 -19.98 -11.10 -28.51
CA VAL A 219 -20.71 -10.51 -29.64
C VAL A 219 -20.43 -11.27 -30.92
N GLY A 220 -20.47 -12.61 -30.83
CA GLY A 220 -20.33 -13.52 -31.96
C GLY A 220 -18.93 -13.50 -32.56
N TYR A 221 -18.70 -12.66 -33.57
CA TYR A 221 -17.44 -12.55 -34.31
C TYR A 221 -16.37 -11.73 -33.59
N CYS A 222 -16.74 -10.93 -32.59
CA CYS A 222 -15.80 -10.21 -31.76
C CYS A 222 -16.08 -10.40 -30.26
N VAL A 223 -15.10 -10.05 -29.43
CA VAL A 223 -15.26 -10.00 -27.97
C VAL A 223 -15.10 -8.56 -27.54
N LEU A 224 -16.11 -8.05 -26.84
CA LEU A 224 -16.09 -6.71 -26.27
C LEU A 224 -15.67 -6.79 -24.81
N ALA A 225 -14.47 -6.29 -24.51
CA ALA A 225 -13.93 -6.16 -23.18
C ALA A 225 -14.03 -4.71 -22.69
N ILE A 226 -14.56 -4.50 -21.50
CA ILE A 226 -14.67 -3.19 -20.86
C ILE A 226 -13.78 -3.21 -19.62
N GLU A 227 -12.76 -2.34 -19.61
CA GLU A 227 -11.86 -2.12 -18.47
C GLU A 227 -12.25 -0.82 -17.76
N ILE A 228 -12.52 -0.91 -16.46
CA ILE A 228 -12.93 0.21 -15.62
C ILE A 228 -11.70 0.60 -14.79
N ASP A 229 -10.88 1.50 -15.32
CA ASP A 229 -9.60 1.88 -14.72
C ASP A 229 -9.81 2.98 -13.68
N GLU A 230 -9.98 2.59 -12.42
CA GLU A 230 -9.99 3.53 -11.31
C GLU A 230 -8.59 4.16 -11.12
N LEU A 231 -8.53 5.49 -10.99
CA LEU A 231 -7.31 6.28 -10.73
C LEU A 231 -6.26 6.37 -11.84
N GLN A 232 -6.56 5.97 -13.08
CA GLN A 232 -5.64 6.02 -14.23
C GLN A 232 -4.25 5.47 -13.88
N HIS A 233 -4.03 4.18 -14.05
CA HIS A 233 -2.74 3.58 -13.72
C HIS A 233 -1.58 4.18 -14.55
N ALA A 234 -0.82 5.12 -13.96
CA ALA A 234 0.38 5.73 -14.54
C ALA A 234 1.61 4.77 -14.60
N THR A 235 1.41 3.45 -14.60
CA THR A 235 2.47 2.48 -14.25
C THR A 235 2.55 1.21 -15.10
N TYR A 236 2.13 1.24 -16.37
CA TYR A 236 2.51 0.19 -17.31
C TYR A 236 3.19 0.78 -18.53
N GLY A 237 4.42 0.33 -18.80
CA GLY A 237 5.08 0.60 -20.07
C GLY A 237 4.27 -0.05 -21.19
N VAL A 238 4.18 0.64 -22.33
CA VAL A 238 3.42 0.25 -23.53
C VAL A 238 3.63 -1.23 -23.89
N GLU A 239 4.85 -1.74 -23.75
CA GLU A 239 5.22 -3.13 -24.04
C GLU A 239 4.47 -4.18 -23.20
N CYS A 240 4.26 -3.92 -21.90
CA CYS A 240 3.56 -4.84 -21.00
C CYS A 240 2.06 -4.87 -21.28
N GLU A 241 1.51 -3.76 -21.74
CA GLU A 241 0.11 -3.60 -22.12
C GLU A 241 -0.20 -4.34 -23.43
N THR A 242 0.65 -4.17 -24.46
CA THR A 242 0.57 -4.93 -25.70
C THR A 242 0.60 -6.44 -25.44
N LYS A 243 1.49 -6.90 -24.56
CA LYS A 243 1.56 -8.31 -24.17
C LYS A 243 0.26 -8.79 -23.52
N ARG A 244 -0.30 -8.00 -22.61
CA ARG A 244 -1.58 -8.32 -21.94
C ARG A 244 -2.73 -8.43 -22.94
N LEU A 245 -2.85 -7.49 -23.87
CA LEU A 245 -3.90 -7.51 -24.90
C LEU A 245 -3.78 -8.75 -25.79
N HIS A 246 -2.55 -9.13 -26.15
CA HIS A 246 -2.32 -10.32 -26.95
C HIS A 246 -2.63 -11.63 -26.21
N GLU A 247 -2.34 -11.70 -24.90
CA GLU A 247 -2.75 -12.81 -24.04
C GLU A 247 -4.29 -12.94 -23.97
N LEU A 248 -5.00 -11.81 -23.84
CA LEU A 248 -6.46 -11.77 -23.85
C LEU A 248 -7.04 -12.24 -25.19
N TRP A 249 -6.52 -11.73 -26.30
CA TRP A 249 -6.94 -12.12 -27.65
C TRP A 249 -6.78 -13.64 -27.87
N SER A 250 -5.63 -14.19 -27.45
CA SER A 250 -5.38 -15.63 -27.52
C SER A 250 -6.36 -16.44 -26.66
N ALA A 251 -6.66 -15.95 -25.45
CA ALA A 251 -7.59 -16.61 -24.52
C ALA A 251 -9.04 -16.68 -25.06
N TYR A 252 -9.45 -15.71 -25.88
CA TYR A 252 -10.77 -15.68 -26.51
C TYR A 252 -10.81 -16.31 -27.91
N GLY A 253 -9.82 -17.15 -28.24
CA GLY A 253 -9.81 -17.97 -29.44
C GLY A 253 -9.44 -17.21 -30.72
N GLY A 254 -8.75 -16.07 -30.60
CA GLY A 254 -8.28 -15.30 -31.75
C GLY A 254 -9.35 -14.46 -32.45
N ARG A 255 -10.55 -14.37 -31.87
CA ARG A 255 -11.60 -13.44 -32.32
C ARG A 255 -11.17 -11.99 -32.10
N HIS A 256 -11.65 -11.09 -32.95
CA HIS A 256 -11.30 -9.66 -32.84
C HIS A 256 -11.64 -9.14 -31.43
N LEU A 257 -10.68 -8.53 -30.75
CA LEU A 257 -10.86 -8.03 -29.40
C LEU A 257 -11.09 -6.51 -29.42
N TYR A 258 -12.30 -6.08 -29.03
CA TYR A 258 -12.62 -4.67 -28.88
C TYR A 258 -12.55 -4.29 -27.41
N VAL A 259 -11.61 -3.41 -27.05
CA VAL A 259 -11.38 -2.99 -25.66
C VAL A 259 -11.84 -1.56 -25.47
N ILE A 260 -12.82 -1.35 -24.59
CA ILE A 260 -13.22 -0.03 -24.11
C ILE A 260 -12.61 0.19 -22.73
N ARG A 261 -11.76 1.20 -22.62
CA ARG A 261 -11.23 1.68 -21.37
C ARG A 261 -12.06 2.85 -20.89
N PHE A 262 -12.72 2.69 -19.76
CA PHE A 262 -13.61 3.70 -19.19
C PHE A 262 -13.03 4.20 -17.87
N ASN A 263 -12.67 5.48 -17.81
CA ASN A 263 -12.14 6.08 -16.58
C ASN A 263 -13.26 6.83 -15.83
N PRO A 264 -13.67 6.34 -14.63
CA PRO A 264 -14.68 7.00 -13.82
C PRO A 264 -14.14 8.19 -13.01
N ASP A 265 -12.82 8.42 -13.02
CA ASP A 265 -12.14 9.39 -12.17
C ASP A 265 -11.74 10.67 -12.90
N GLN A 266 -10.86 11.46 -12.28
CA GLN A 266 -10.34 12.68 -12.88
C GLN A 266 -9.52 12.36 -14.14
N TYR A 267 -9.51 13.30 -15.09
CA TYR A 267 -8.69 13.22 -16.30
C TYR A 267 -8.37 14.61 -16.85
N LYS A 268 -7.42 14.70 -17.76
CA LYS A 268 -7.10 15.91 -18.53
C LYS A 268 -7.76 15.83 -19.90
N ASN A 269 -8.56 16.83 -20.24
CA ASN A 269 -9.18 16.92 -21.55
C ASN A 269 -8.18 17.39 -22.63
N ALA A 270 -8.63 17.41 -23.89
CA ALA A 270 -7.86 17.87 -25.04
C ALA A 270 -7.25 19.27 -24.91
N ASN A 271 -7.88 20.12 -24.10
CA ASN A 271 -7.41 21.48 -23.86
C ASN A 271 -6.41 21.56 -22.68
N GLY A 272 -5.92 20.41 -22.19
CA GLY A 272 -5.01 20.30 -21.05
C GLY A 272 -5.67 20.64 -19.70
N LYS A 273 -6.99 20.85 -19.66
CA LYS A 273 -7.72 21.21 -18.44
C LYS A 273 -8.07 19.94 -17.66
N SER A 274 -7.74 19.95 -16.36
CA SER A 274 -8.11 18.89 -15.43
C SER A 274 -9.60 18.92 -15.13
N VAL A 275 -10.28 17.83 -15.46
CA VAL A 275 -11.67 17.54 -15.14
C VAL A 275 -11.69 16.69 -13.86
N PRO A 276 -12.33 17.16 -12.77
CA PRO A 276 -12.32 16.44 -11.50
C PRO A 276 -13.17 15.15 -11.55
N SER A 277 -12.88 14.19 -10.67
CA SER A 277 -13.69 12.97 -10.53
C SER A 277 -15.15 13.30 -10.17
N CYS A 278 -16.11 12.60 -10.78
CA CYS A 278 -17.53 12.72 -10.43
C CYS A 278 -17.83 12.16 -9.03
N TRP A 279 -16.90 11.41 -8.44
CA TRP A 279 -17.07 10.69 -7.18
C TRP A 279 -16.42 11.43 -5.99
N ALA A 280 -17.02 11.30 -4.80
CA ALA A 280 -16.47 11.80 -3.54
C ALA A 280 -16.81 10.87 -2.36
N TYR A 281 -15.97 10.92 -1.33
CA TYR A 281 -16.25 10.27 -0.05
C TYR A 281 -17.19 11.15 0.79
N ASN A 282 -18.22 10.55 1.38
CA ASN A 282 -19.06 11.21 2.38
C ASN A 282 -18.37 11.20 3.77
N LYS A 283 -18.98 11.89 4.75
CA LYS A 283 -18.47 11.95 6.14
C LYS A 283 -18.33 10.57 6.80
N ASP A 284 -19.15 9.61 6.36
CA ASP A 284 -19.15 8.24 6.86
C ASP A 284 -18.16 7.31 6.14
N GLY A 285 -17.46 7.81 5.10
CA GLY A 285 -16.46 7.08 4.32
C GLY A 285 -16.98 6.28 3.12
N PHE A 286 -18.22 6.49 2.67
CA PHE A 286 -18.79 5.91 1.44
C PHE A 286 -18.52 6.78 0.22
N VAL A 287 -18.20 6.14 -0.90
CA VAL A 287 -18.00 6.73 -2.22
C VAL A 287 -19.37 6.89 -2.88
N LYS A 288 -19.72 8.13 -3.23
CA LYS A 288 -20.94 8.48 -3.96
C LYS A 288 -20.63 9.50 -5.05
N VAL A 289 -21.45 9.52 -6.09
CA VAL A 289 -21.43 10.58 -7.10
C VAL A 289 -21.79 11.91 -6.42
N LYS A 290 -21.02 12.96 -6.71
CA LYS A 290 -21.28 14.31 -6.23
C LYS A 290 -22.58 14.80 -6.87
N LYS A 291 -23.52 15.33 -6.08
CA LYS A 291 -24.78 15.91 -6.62
C LYS A 291 -24.54 16.91 -7.77
N LYS A 292 -23.49 17.74 -7.65
CA LYS A 292 -23.12 18.72 -8.68
C LYS A 292 -22.49 18.14 -9.95
N SER A 293 -22.08 16.88 -9.94
CA SER A 293 -21.43 16.17 -11.06
C SER A 293 -22.28 15.01 -11.57
N GLU A 294 -23.56 14.95 -11.19
CA GLU A 294 -24.48 13.88 -11.62
C GLU A 294 -24.78 13.95 -13.12
N ALA A 295 -24.98 15.16 -13.66
CA ALA A 295 -25.14 15.37 -15.10
C ALA A 295 -23.89 14.94 -15.88
N GLU A 296 -22.70 15.29 -15.40
CA GLU A 296 -21.42 14.88 -16.01
C GLU A 296 -21.25 13.35 -15.94
N TRP A 297 -21.61 12.73 -14.82
CA TRP A 297 -21.56 11.27 -14.69
C TRP A 297 -22.49 10.57 -15.69
N LEU A 298 -23.71 11.08 -15.87
CA LEU A 298 -24.65 10.58 -16.87
C LEU A 298 -24.11 10.74 -18.29
N GLU A 299 -23.46 11.86 -18.61
CA GLU A 299 -22.80 12.07 -19.91
C GLU A 299 -21.70 11.02 -20.16
N ARG A 300 -20.92 10.68 -19.13
CA ARG A 300 -19.91 9.62 -19.22
C ARG A 300 -20.52 8.24 -19.49
N LEU A 301 -21.58 7.89 -18.76
CA LEU A 301 -22.30 6.64 -18.97
C LEU A 301 -22.94 6.59 -20.37
N GLU A 302 -23.44 7.71 -20.86
CA GLU A 302 -24.03 7.81 -22.19
C GLU A 302 -22.97 7.65 -23.31
N ALA A 303 -21.77 8.20 -23.13
CA ALA A 303 -20.66 7.94 -24.06
C ALA A 303 -20.28 6.45 -24.08
N LEU A 304 -20.23 5.79 -22.92
CA LEU A 304 -20.02 4.34 -22.85
C LEU A 304 -21.15 3.58 -23.54
N ARG A 305 -22.42 3.97 -23.32
CA ARG A 305 -23.59 3.37 -23.97
C ARG A 305 -23.52 3.47 -25.49
N ARG A 306 -23.10 4.62 -26.01
CA ARG A 306 -22.94 4.85 -27.45
C ARG A 306 -21.88 3.95 -28.07
N GLU A 307 -20.72 3.81 -27.44
CA GLU A 307 -19.66 2.92 -27.93
C GLU A 307 -20.06 1.44 -27.87
N VAL A 308 -20.68 1.00 -26.76
CA VAL A 308 -21.17 -0.39 -26.65
C VAL A 308 -22.26 -0.67 -27.70
N SER A 309 -23.18 0.27 -27.92
CA SER A 309 -24.22 0.12 -28.95
C SER A 309 -23.64 0.07 -30.36
N TYR A 310 -22.64 0.92 -30.66
CA TYR A 310 -21.94 0.89 -31.94
C TYR A 310 -21.31 -0.47 -32.22
N VAL A 311 -20.62 -1.07 -31.24
CA VAL A 311 -20.01 -2.39 -31.39
C VAL A 311 -21.07 -3.48 -31.60
N LEU A 312 -22.16 -3.44 -30.84
CA LEU A 312 -23.26 -4.41 -30.97
C LEU A 312 -24.00 -4.32 -32.31
N GLU A 313 -24.16 -3.11 -32.85
CA GLU A 313 -24.89 -2.88 -34.11
C GLU A 313 -24.00 -3.08 -35.35
N ASN A 314 -22.68 -3.04 -35.20
CA ASN A 314 -21.71 -3.06 -36.31
C ASN A 314 -20.70 -4.20 -36.18
N GLU A 315 -21.07 -5.34 -35.60
CA GLU A 315 -20.17 -6.46 -35.31
C GLU A 315 -19.31 -6.91 -36.51
N ALA A 316 -19.91 -7.01 -37.70
CA ALA A 316 -19.22 -7.43 -38.92
C ALA A 316 -18.26 -6.35 -39.44
N ALA A 317 -18.64 -5.07 -39.35
CA ALA A 317 -17.82 -3.95 -39.80
C ALA A 317 -16.64 -3.69 -38.84
N VAL A 318 -16.88 -3.83 -37.53
CA VAL A 318 -15.84 -3.74 -36.51
C VAL A 318 -14.79 -4.84 -36.71
N THR A 319 -15.25 -6.07 -36.99
CA THR A 319 -14.36 -7.20 -37.27
C THR A 319 -13.63 -7.03 -38.61
N ALA A 320 -14.31 -6.55 -39.66
CA ALA A 320 -13.70 -6.34 -40.98
C ALA A 320 -12.68 -5.19 -40.99
N SER A 321 -12.97 -4.08 -40.29
CA SER A 321 -12.02 -2.97 -40.11
C SER A 321 -10.81 -3.35 -39.25
N GLY A 322 -10.95 -4.42 -38.45
CA GLY A 322 -9.90 -5.03 -37.63
C GLY A 322 -9.16 -6.18 -38.31
N ALA A 323 -9.42 -6.50 -39.59
CA ALA A 323 -8.78 -7.64 -40.25
C ALA A 323 -7.23 -7.55 -40.26
N ASP A 324 -6.68 -6.33 -40.25
CA ASP A 324 -5.24 -6.07 -40.19
C ASP A 324 -4.67 -5.97 -38.76
N ARG A 325 -5.51 -5.95 -37.71
CA ARG A 325 -5.07 -5.78 -36.32
C ARG A 325 -5.90 -6.62 -35.34
N PRO A 326 -5.27 -7.45 -34.48
CA PRO A 326 -5.98 -8.39 -33.60
C PRO A 326 -6.87 -7.73 -32.52
N TYR A 327 -6.66 -6.45 -32.22
CA TYR A 327 -7.43 -5.72 -31.21
C TYR A 327 -7.62 -4.25 -31.57
N THR A 328 -8.75 -3.68 -31.13
CA THR A 328 -9.07 -2.25 -31.17
C THR A 328 -9.20 -1.72 -29.74
N VAL A 329 -8.50 -0.64 -29.39
CA VAL A 329 -8.59 -0.02 -28.06
C VAL A 329 -9.23 1.37 -28.20
N ARG A 330 -10.29 1.62 -27.41
CA ARG A 330 -10.92 2.93 -27.27
C ARG A 330 -10.84 3.38 -25.82
N THR A 331 -10.33 4.58 -25.61
CA THR A 331 -10.22 5.21 -24.27
C THR A 331 -11.27 6.30 -24.13
N LEU A 332 -12.10 6.22 -23.09
CA LEU A 332 -13.12 7.19 -22.74
C LEU A 332 -12.72 7.92 -21.46
N PHE A 333 -12.63 9.25 -21.54
CA PHE A 333 -12.28 10.13 -20.42
C PHE A 333 -10.87 9.89 -19.84
N TYR A 334 -9.87 9.76 -20.71
CA TYR A 334 -8.45 9.58 -20.37
C TYR A 334 -7.61 10.83 -20.66
N ASP A 335 -6.43 10.91 -20.04
CA ASP A 335 -5.43 11.93 -20.36
C ASP A 335 -4.86 11.67 -21.77
N GLU A 336 -4.88 12.67 -22.65
CA GLU A 336 -4.36 12.54 -24.02
C GLU A 336 -2.84 12.28 -24.11
N LEU A 337 -2.10 12.42 -23.00
CA LEU A 337 -0.65 12.26 -22.94
C LEU A 337 -0.17 10.79 -22.83
N LEU A 338 -1.05 9.80 -23.02
CA LEU A 338 -0.74 8.37 -22.88
C LEU A 338 -1.16 7.51 -24.08
N LEU A 339 -1.50 8.12 -25.23
CA LEU A 339 -1.68 7.40 -26.50
C LEU A 339 -0.39 7.29 -27.29
#